data_AF-A0A918SL03-F1
#
_entry.id   AF-A0A918SL03-F1
#
_cell.length_a   1.000
_cell.length_b   1.000
_cell.length_c   1.000
_cell.angle_alpha   90.00
_cell.angle_beta   90.00
_cell.angle_gamma   90.00
#
_symmetry.space_group_name_H-M   'P 1'
#
loop_
_entity.id
_entity.type
_entity.pdbx_description
1 polymer ?
#
loop_
_entity_poly.entity_id
_entity_poly.type
_entity_poly.pdbx_seq_one_letter_code
_entity_poly.pdbx_strand_id
1 'polypeptide(L)'
;MNTIENQLSQLRLGGMHRSWKAMIETRQHHELSLGEGLEVLLQAEAEERIHRRFERLKKSAQFRYQATIEELNLETARGINWIYRRDHAR
;
A
#
# COMPACT_ATOMS: atom_id res chain seq x y z
N MET A 1 -18.40 23.22 15.11
CA MET A 1 -16.99 22.85 15.34
C MET A 1 -16.58 21.89 14.22
N ASN A 2 -15.87 22.36 13.20
CA ASN A 2 -15.40 21.45 12.14
C ASN A 2 -14.22 20.66 12.70
N THR A 3 -14.40 19.36 12.91
CA THR A 3 -13.30 18.47 13.29
C THR A 3 -12.29 18.41 12.14
N ILE A 4 -11.01 18.22 12.46
CA ILE A 4 -9.93 18.07 11.46
C ILE A 4 -10.29 16.97 10.45
N GLU A 5 -10.92 15.89 10.90
CA GLU A 5 -11.43 14.80 10.06
C GLU A 5 -12.43 15.26 8.98
N ASN A 6 -13.37 16.15 9.35
CA ASN A 6 -14.35 16.70 8.41
C ASN A 6 -13.65 17.56 7.34
N GLN A 7 -12.63 18.33 7.72
CA GLN A 7 -11.87 19.15 6.76
C GLN A 7 -11.02 18.28 5.82
N LEU A 8 -10.34 17.25 6.34
CA LEU A 8 -9.57 16.32 5.53
C LEU A 8 -10.46 15.58 4.51
N SER A 9 -11.68 15.22 4.92
CA SER A 9 -12.67 14.60 4.05
C SER A 9 -13.12 15.55 2.94
N GLN A 10 -13.42 16.82 3.25
CA GLN A 10 -13.81 17.83 2.26
C GLN A 10 -12.70 18.14 1.25
N LEU A 11 -11.44 18.15 1.69
CA LEU A 11 -10.27 18.37 0.84
C LEU A 11 -9.86 17.12 0.04
N ARG A 12 -10.58 16.00 0.19
CA ARG A 12 -10.30 14.71 -0.45
C ARG A 12 -8.93 14.11 -0.08
N LEU A 13 -8.41 14.49 1.09
CA LEU A 13 -7.15 14.02 1.66
C LEU A 13 -7.38 12.71 2.44
N GLY A 14 -7.78 11.67 1.71
CA GLY A 14 -8.21 10.41 2.31
C GLY A 14 -7.08 9.61 2.96
N GLY A 15 -5.84 9.77 2.49
CA GLY A 15 -4.66 9.16 3.11
C GLY A 15 -4.32 9.85 4.43
N MET A 16 -4.28 11.19 4.43
CA MET A 16 -4.08 11.97 5.66
C MET A 16 -5.19 11.68 6.67
N HIS A 17 -6.45 11.62 6.24
CA HIS A 17 -7.58 11.34 7.13
C HIS A 17 -7.42 10.02 7.90
N ARG A 18 -7.04 8.93 7.21
CA ARG A 18 -6.86 7.63 7.86
C ARG A 18 -5.64 7.59 8.76
N SER A 19 -4.53 8.20 8.34
CA SER A 19 -3.32 8.30 9.16
C SER A 19 -3.54 9.17 10.40
N TRP A 20 -4.28 10.28 10.27
CA TRP A 20 -4.71 11.14 11.37
C TRP A 20 -5.55 10.36 12.39
N LYS A 21 -6.56 9.62 11.92
CA LYS A 21 -7.38 8.77 12.79
C LYS A 21 -6.53 7.71 13.52
N ALA A 22 -5.62 7.06 12.79
CA ALA A 22 -4.72 6.06 13.37
C ALA A 22 -3.81 6.66 14.46
N MET A 23 -3.22 7.85 14.24
CA MET A 23 -2.40 8.52 15.26
C MET A 23 -3.19 8.93 16.52
N ILE A 24 -4.46 9.34 16.36
CA ILE A 24 -5.34 9.62 17.50
C ILE A 24 -5.60 8.35 18.30
N GLU A 25 -5.90 7.24 17.62
CA GLU A 25 -6.18 5.95 18.24
C GLU A 25 -4.95 5.36 18.94
N THR A 26 -3.76 5.49 18.36
CA THR A 26 -2.50 4.96 18.92
C THR A 26 -1.85 5.87 19.96
N ARG A 27 -2.39 7.07 20.22
CA ARG A 27 -1.80 8.10 21.10
C ARG A 27 -0.38 8.53 20.71
N GLN A 28 0.07 8.21 19.49
CA GLN A 28 1.41 8.57 18.99
C GLN A 28 1.60 10.08 18.81
N HIS A 29 0.52 10.87 18.82
CA HIS A 29 0.60 12.34 18.80
C HIS A 29 1.42 12.96 19.95
N HIS A 30 1.65 12.24 21.05
CA HIS A 30 2.47 12.75 22.16
C HIS A 30 3.97 12.48 22.00
N GLU A 31 4.36 11.53 21.15
CA GLU A 31 5.76 11.12 20.97
C GLU A 31 6.42 11.80 19.78
N LEU A 32 5.62 12.21 18.78
CA LEU A 32 6.10 12.86 17.56
C LEU A 32 6.09 14.38 17.70
N SER A 33 7.17 15.01 17.23
CA SER A 33 7.16 16.45 16.97
C SER A 33 6.08 16.79 15.93
N LEU A 34 5.54 18.02 15.99
CA LEU A 34 4.57 18.49 14.99
C LEU A 34 5.07 18.32 13.54
N GLY A 35 6.38 18.53 13.32
CA GLY A 35 7.01 18.36 12.01
C GLY A 35 6.98 16.89 11.56
N GLU A 36 7.38 15.97 12.43
CA GLU A 36 7.41 14.53 12.15
C GLU A 36 5.99 13.98 11.92
N GLY A 37 5.03 14.41 12.74
CA GLY A 37 3.62 14.06 12.55
C GLY A 37 3.07 14.56 11.21
N LEU A 38 3.46 15.76 10.78
CA LEU A 38 3.05 16.29 9.48
C LEU A 38 3.71 15.53 8.32
N GLU A 39 4.98 15.16 8.43
CA GLU A 39 5.67 14.33 7.45
C GLU A 39 4.99 12.98 7.26
N VAL A 40 4.62 12.30 8.36
CA VAL A 40 3.88 11.03 8.31
C VAL A 40 2.54 11.18 7.59
N LEU A 41 1.79 12.25 7.88
CA LEU A 41 0.52 12.52 7.22
C LEU A 41 0.70 12.76 5.71
N LEU A 42 1.69 13.57 5.33
CA LEU A 42 1.98 13.89 3.94
C LEU A 42 2.42 12.64 3.16
N GLN A 43 3.27 11.82 3.77
CA GLN A 43 3.70 10.56 3.20
C GLN A 43 2.51 9.62 2.96
N ALA A 44 1.64 9.44 3.97
CA ALA A 44 0.45 8.59 3.85
C ALA A 44 -0.48 9.03 2.70
N GLU A 45 -0.60 10.34 2.46
CA GLU A 45 -1.39 10.87 1.34
C GLU A 45 -0.73 10.64 -0.03
N ALA A 46 0.58 10.83 -0.12
CA ALA A 46 1.33 10.55 -1.34
C ALA A 46 1.21 9.06 -1.73
N GLU A 47 1.39 8.17 -0.76
CA GLU A 47 1.23 6.72 -0.93
C GLU A 47 -0.19 6.36 -1.36
N GLU A 48 -1.23 6.92 -0.72
CA GLU A 48 -2.62 6.68 -1.09
C GLU A 48 -2.93 7.12 -2.53
N ARG A 49 -2.36 8.24 -2.98
CA ARG A 49 -2.54 8.72 -4.36
C ARG A 49 -1.89 7.79 -5.37
N ILE A 50 -0.68 7.32 -5.08
CA ILE A 50 0.02 6.33 -5.90
C ILE A 50 -0.78 5.03 -5.93
N HIS A 51 -1.25 4.55 -4.79
CA HIS A 51 -2.06 3.34 -4.68
C HIS A 51 -3.35 3.46 -5.50
N ARG A 52 -4.12 4.55 -5.38
CA ARG A 52 -5.32 4.79 -6.19
C ARG A 52 -5.04 4.88 -7.68
N ARG A 53 -3.90 5.44 -8.08
CA ARG A 53 -3.47 5.45 -9.49
C ARG A 53 -3.17 4.02 -9.96
N PHE A 54 -2.42 3.27 -9.16
CA PHE A 54 -2.09 1.87 -9.46
C PHE A 54 -3.36 1.02 -9.58
N GLU A 55 -4.30 1.13 -8.64
CA GLU A 55 -5.57 0.39 -8.69
C GLU A 55 -6.41 0.75 -9.92
N ARG A 56 -6.43 2.02 -10.34
CA ARG A 56 -7.09 2.42 -11.60
C ARG A 56 -6.41 1.81 -12.82
N LEU A 57 -5.07 1.83 -12.88
CA LEU A 57 -4.32 1.21 -13.96
C LEU A 57 -4.52 -0.30 -13.99
N LYS A 58 -4.48 -0.97 -12.83
CA LYS A 58 -4.73 -2.40 -12.68
C LYS A 58 -6.12 -2.78 -13.20
N LYS A 59 -7.15 -2.02 -12.82
CA LYS A 59 -8.53 -2.21 -13.33
C LYS A 59 -8.62 -1.94 -14.83
N SER A 60 -7.96 -0.89 -15.32
CA SER A 60 -7.96 -0.52 -16.74
C SER A 60 -7.24 -1.54 -17.63
N ALA A 61 -6.22 -2.23 -17.10
CA ALA A 61 -5.47 -3.22 -17.84
C ALA A 61 -6.29 -4.49 -18.14
N GLN A 62 -7.43 -4.69 -17.45
CA GLN A 62 -8.35 -5.82 -17.65
C GLN A 62 -7.62 -7.16 -17.77
N PHE A 63 -6.66 -7.40 -16.87
CA PHE A 63 -5.93 -8.65 -16.87
C PHE A 63 -6.92 -9.81 -16.74
N ARG A 64 -6.88 -10.74 -17.70
CA ARG A 64 -7.77 -11.92 -17.73
C ARG A 64 -7.62 -12.81 -16.49
N TYR A 65 -6.43 -12.81 -15.91
CA TYR A 65 -6.09 -13.48 -14.65
C TYR A 65 -5.44 -12.46 -13.73
N GLN A 66 -5.91 -12.39 -12.49
CA GLN A 66 -5.33 -11.52 -11.48
C GLN A 66 -4.14 -12.26 -10.88
N ALA A 67 -3.00 -12.29 -11.59
CA ALA A 67 -1.86 -13.11 -11.24
C ALA A 67 -1.37 -12.84 -9.80
N THR A 68 -1.83 -13.67 -8.86
CA THR A 68 -1.15 -13.91 -7.59
C THR A 68 -0.05 -14.94 -7.85
N ILE A 69 0.96 -15.00 -6.97
CA ILE A 69 2.04 -15.98 -7.09
C ILE A 69 1.48 -17.41 -7.05
N GLU A 70 0.34 -17.64 -6.41
CA GLU A 70 -0.33 -18.94 -6.39
C GLU A 70 -1.00 -19.32 -7.73
N GLU A 71 -1.30 -18.36 -8.61
CA GLU A 71 -1.90 -18.62 -9.94
C GLU A 71 -0.85 -18.86 -11.05
N LEU A 72 0.45 -18.82 -10.71
CA LEU A 72 1.50 -19.23 -11.64
C LEU A 72 1.39 -20.74 -11.87
N ASN A 73 0.82 -21.15 -13.02
CA ASN A 73 0.93 -22.52 -13.48
C ASN A 73 2.41 -22.79 -13.83
N LEU A 74 3.12 -23.39 -12.88
CA LEU A 74 4.54 -23.80 -12.95
C LEU A 74 4.70 -25.10 -13.76
N GLU A 75 3.95 -25.27 -14.84
CA GLU A 75 4.09 -26.41 -15.73
C GLU A 75 5.47 -26.40 -16.39
N THR A 76 6.21 -27.50 -16.21
CA THR A 76 7.56 -27.76 -16.76
C THR A 76 7.67 -27.53 -18.27
N ALA A 77 6.55 -27.57 -18.99
CA ALA A 77 6.46 -27.31 -20.43
C ALA A 77 6.91 -25.90 -20.86
N ARG A 78 6.92 -24.91 -19.95
CA ARG A 78 7.38 -23.54 -20.24
C ARG A 78 8.87 -23.30 -19.95
N GLY A 79 9.63 -24.34 -19.65
CA GLY A 79 11.09 -24.23 -19.48
C GLY A 79 11.56 -23.64 -18.14
N ILE A 80 10.65 -23.44 -17.18
CA ILE A 80 11.01 -23.04 -15.81
C ILE A 80 11.45 -24.30 -15.06
N ASN A 81 12.69 -24.70 -15.27
CA ASN A 81 13.29 -25.86 -14.61
C ASN A 81 13.96 -25.43 -13.30
N TRP A 82 13.52 -26.01 -12.18
CA TRP A 82 13.97 -25.69 -10.81
C TRP A 82 15.32 -26.33 -10.44
N ILE A 83 16.11 -26.83 -11.40
CA ILE A 83 17.37 -27.57 -11.18
C ILE A 83 18.53 -26.65 -10.75
N TYR A 84 18.34 -25.86 -9.68
CA TYR A 84 19.45 -25.22 -8.95
C TYR A 84 19.32 -25.36 -7.43
N ARG A 85 18.58 -26.36 -6.95
CA ARG A 85 18.47 -26.64 -5.52
C ARG A 85 18.71 -28.11 -5.19
N ARG A 86 19.82 -28.69 -5.66
CA ARG A 86 20.30 -29.98 -5.12
C ARG A 86 21.78 -30.30 -5.36
N ASP A 87 22.70 -29.37 -5.10
CA ASP A 87 24.16 -29.67 -5.10
C ASP A 87 24.88 -29.42 -3.78
N HIS A 88 24.15 -29.32 -2.66
CA HIS A 88 24.77 -29.29 -1.33
C HIS A 88 24.13 -30.30 -0.38
N ALA A 89 24.55 -31.56 -0.52
CA ALA A 89 24.65 -32.53 0.57
C ALA A 89 25.45 -33.75 0.05
N ARG A 90 26.78 -33.61 0.07
CA ARG A 90 27.65 -34.74 0.41
C ARG A 90 27.90 -34.67 1.91
#